data_AF-A0A7K2TUI8-F1
#
_entry.id   AF-A0A7K2TUI8-F1
#
_cell.length_a   1.000
_cell.length_b   1.000
_cell.length_c   1.000
_cell.angle_alpha   90.00
_cell.angle_beta   90.00
_cell.angle_gamma   90.00
#
_symmetry.space_group_name_H-M   'P 1'
#
loop_
_entity.id
_entity.type
_entity.pdbx_description
1 polymer ?
#
loop_
_entity_poly.entity_id
_entity_poly.type
_entity_poly.pdbx_seq_one_letter_code
_entity_poly.pdbx_strand_id
1 'polypeptide(L)'
;MWLSRYEFYSSGRGDTYEGRHHVVIVQHGNRLTAQSLPRASSNPDSPLTLDLTMDRNVVTGSWVEHTAADGYYQGARYHGAVQLLVEPTGRRMVGKWVGFGKDFEVNTGPWELRLVDRSMSKASLAQYSRPPQ
;
A
#
# COMPACT_ATOMS: atom_id res chain seq x y z
N MET A 1 8.69 5.25 8.23
CA MET A 1 8.73 4.18 7.22
C MET A 1 7.82 3.05 7.66
N TRP A 2 6.92 2.63 6.76
CA TRP A 2 5.90 1.63 7.00
C TRP A 2 6.01 0.50 5.96
N LEU A 3 5.71 -0.72 6.38
CA LEU A 3 5.46 -1.83 5.47
C LEU A 3 3.96 -1.86 5.17
N SER A 4 3.61 -1.64 3.91
CA SER A 4 2.27 -1.88 3.35
C SER A 4 2.18 -3.32 2.88
N ARG A 5 1.13 -4.03 3.28
CA ARG A 5 0.83 -5.41 2.89
C ARG A 5 -0.65 -5.52 2.57
N TYR A 6 -0.99 -6.01 1.39
CA TYR A 6 -2.37 -6.28 1.00
C TYR A 6 -2.47 -7.58 0.21
N GLU A 7 -3.60 -8.25 0.30
CA GLU A 7 -3.89 -9.48 -0.44
C GLU A 7 -4.94 -9.20 -1.51
N PHE A 8 -4.79 -9.82 -2.68
CA PHE A 8 -5.72 -9.69 -3.79
C PHE A 8 -5.84 -11.02 -4.57
N TYR A 9 -7.05 -11.33 -5.01
CA TYR A 9 -7.27 -12.45 -5.92
C TYR A 9 -6.99 -12.03 -7.36
N SER A 10 -6.23 -12.85 -8.10
CA SER A 10 -5.97 -12.65 -9.52
C SER A 10 -6.82 -13.62 -10.34
N SER A 11 -7.92 -13.14 -10.92
CA SER A 11 -8.77 -13.96 -11.80
C SER A 11 -7.98 -14.55 -12.99
N GLY A 12 -7.01 -13.79 -13.52
CA GLY A 12 -6.15 -14.22 -14.62
C GLY A 12 -5.14 -15.31 -14.24
N ARG A 13 -4.81 -15.45 -12.96
CA ARG A 13 -3.84 -16.44 -12.46
C ARG A 13 -4.48 -17.52 -11.57
N GLY A 14 -5.78 -17.38 -11.27
CA GLY A 14 -6.56 -18.35 -10.49
C GLY A 14 -6.16 -18.48 -9.02
N ASP A 15 -5.45 -17.51 -8.43
CA ASP A 15 -4.89 -17.62 -7.08
C ASP A 15 -4.84 -16.25 -6.35
N THR A 16 -4.64 -16.30 -5.04
CA THR A 16 -4.45 -15.13 -4.17
C THR A 16 -2.98 -14.76 -4.10
N TYR A 17 -2.71 -13.48 -4.28
CA TYR A 17 -1.37 -12.90 -4.24
C TYR A 17 -1.28 -11.81 -3.19
N GLU A 18 -0.06 -11.48 -2.83
CA GLU A 18 0.23 -10.46 -1.84
C GLU A 18 1.11 -9.37 -2.45
N GLY A 19 0.70 -8.12 -2.28
CA GLY A 19 1.52 -6.95 -2.57
C GLY A 19 2.16 -6.43 -1.29
N ARG A 20 3.47 -6.17 -1.34
CA ARG A 20 4.23 -5.56 -0.23
C ARG A 20 5.00 -4.35 -0.72
N HIS A 21 4.93 -3.24 0.03
CA HIS A 21 5.68 -2.02 -0.29
C HIS A 21 6.29 -1.41 0.98
N HIS A 22 7.53 -0.95 0.92
CA HIS A 22 8.01 0.04 1.89
C HIS A 22 7.48 1.42 1.48
N VAL A 23 6.68 2.04 2.34
CA VAL A 23 6.02 3.34 2.09
C VAL A 23 6.41 4.38 3.14
N VAL A 24 6.67 5.60 2.69
CA VAL A 24 6.76 6.77 3.57
C VAL A 24 5.35 7.28 3.78
N ILE A 25 4.94 7.47 5.02
CA ILE A 25 3.68 8.13 5.37
C ILE A 25 4.02 9.49 5.97
N VAL A 26 3.53 10.56 5.38
CA VAL A 26 3.64 11.93 5.88
C VAL A 26 2.26 12.38 6.36
N GLN A 27 2.20 12.99 7.53
CA GLN A 27 0.96 13.48 8.12
C GLN A 27 0.99 15.01 8.24
N HIS A 28 -0.09 15.65 7.78
CA HIS A 28 -0.35 17.07 7.96
C HIS A 28 -1.78 17.25 8.50
N GLY A 29 -1.89 17.59 9.79
CA GLY A 29 -3.18 17.62 10.48
C GLY A 29 -3.85 16.25 10.47
N ASN A 30 -5.06 16.18 9.92
CA ASN A 30 -5.82 14.94 9.76
C ASN A 30 -5.63 14.27 8.39
N ARG A 31 -4.75 14.78 7.52
CA ARG A 31 -4.43 14.18 6.22
C ARG A 31 -3.14 13.37 6.31
N LEU A 32 -3.13 12.21 5.68
CA LEU A 32 -1.95 11.37 5.54
C LEU A 32 -1.73 11.07 4.06
N THR A 33 -0.53 11.29 3.56
CA THR A 33 -0.10 10.84 2.23
C THR A 33 0.89 9.72 2.40
N ALA A 34 0.73 8.65 1.64
CA ALA A 34 1.68 7.55 1.62
C ALA A 34 2.20 7.33 0.20
N GLN A 35 3.50 7.08 0.06
CA GLN A 35 4.12 6.77 -1.21
C GLN A 35 5.16 5.67 -1.03
N SER A 36 5.16 4.68 -1.92
CA SER A 36 6.21 3.67 -1.99
C SER A 36 7.54 4.31 -2.32
N LEU A 37 8.60 3.83 -1.68
CA LEU A 37 9.96 4.18 -2.08
C LEU A 37 10.30 3.56 -3.45
N PRO A 38 11.22 4.17 -4.22
CA PRO A 38 11.71 3.58 -5.46
C PRO A 38 12.23 2.15 -5.25
N ARG A 39 11.86 1.22 -6.13
CA ARG A 39 12.26 -0.20 -6.08
C ARG A 39 11.86 -0.93 -4.80
N ALA A 40 10.87 -0.41 -4.08
CA ALA A 40 10.50 -0.93 -2.77
C ALA A 40 9.18 -1.71 -2.77
N SER A 41 8.82 -2.30 -3.90
CA SER A 41 7.70 -3.23 -4.05
C SER A 41 8.17 -4.68 -4.18
N SER A 42 7.37 -5.64 -3.72
CA SER A 42 7.57 -7.08 -3.96
C SER A 42 7.22 -7.51 -5.39
N ASN A 43 6.37 -6.74 -6.07
CA ASN A 43 6.15 -6.83 -7.50
C ASN A 43 7.18 -5.90 -8.18
N PRO A 44 7.84 -6.27 -9.30
CA PRO A 44 8.78 -5.37 -9.97
C PRO A 44 8.22 -3.94 -10.07
N ASP A 45 9.08 -2.96 -9.78
CA ASP A 45 8.82 -1.53 -9.54
C ASP A 45 7.39 -1.03 -9.77
N SER A 46 6.48 -1.43 -8.88
CA SER A 46 5.05 -1.05 -8.93
C SER A 46 4.78 0.05 -7.91
N PRO A 47 4.82 1.34 -8.28
CA PRO A 47 4.65 2.42 -7.31
C PRO A 47 3.22 2.48 -6.79
N LEU A 48 3.12 2.65 -5.48
CA LEU A 48 1.89 2.69 -4.71
C LEU A 48 1.77 4.06 -4.02
N THR A 49 0.61 4.70 -4.18
CA THR A 49 0.27 5.93 -3.46
C THR A 49 -1.04 5.77 -2.70
N LEU A 50 -1.13 6.39 -1.52
CA LEU A 50 -2.36 6.50 -0.74
C LEU A 50 -2.60 7.95 -0.34
N ASP A 51 -3.85 8.38 -0.47
CA ASP A 51 -4.34 9.68 -0.02
C ASP A 51 -5.42 9.44 1.02
N LEU A 52 -5.13 9.75 2.28
CA LEU A 52 -5.90 9.31 3.43
C LEU A 52 -6.28 10.49 4.32
N THR A 53 -7.36 10.27 5.07
CA THR A 53 -7.85 11.16 6.14
C THR A 53 -8.04 10.34 7.40
N MET A 54 -7.81 10.96 8.56
CA MET A 54 -7.92 10.33 9.87
C MET A 54 -8.95 11.04 10.73
N ASP A 55 -9.88 10.28 11.31
CA ASP A 55 -10.76 10.70 12.38
C ASP A 55 -10.59 9.74 13.56
N ARG A 56 -10.07 10.26 14.67
CA ARG A 56 -9.64 9.48 15.85
C ARG A 56 -8.72 8.32 15.45
N ASN A 57 -9.21 7.08 15.56
CA ASN A 57 -8.49 5.85 15.26
C ASN A 57 -8.94 5.21 13.94
N VAL A 58 -9.70 5.93 13.11
CA VAL A 58 -10.15 5.47 11.79
C VAL A 58 -9.40 6.26 10.72
N VAL A 59 -8.79 5.55 9.77
CA VAL A 59 -8.10 6.12 8.62
C VAL A 59 -8.78 5.64 7.35
N THR A 60 -9.18 6.55 6.47
CA THR A 60 -9.87 6.18 5.21
C THR A 60 -9.46 7.08 4.07
N GLY A 61 -9.55 6.58 2.84
CA GLY A 61 -9.22 7.35 1.65
C GLY A 61 -9.07 6.47 0.41
N SER A 62 -8.20 6.88 -0.50
CA SER A 62 -7.98 6.19 -1.78
C SER A 62 -6.56 5.64 -1.90
N TRP A 63 -6.42 4.63 -2.74
CA TRP A 63 -5.13 4.07 -3.15
C TRP A 63 -5.03 4.01 -4.67
N VAL A 64 -3.81 4.13 -5.19
CA VAL A 64 -3.48 3.95 -6.60
C VAL A 64 -2.20 3.15 -6.70
N GLU A 65 -2.19 2.12 -7.53
CA GLU A 65 -1.01 1.36 -7.87
C GLU A 65 -0.81 1.33 -9.39
N HIS A 66 0.41 1.63 -9.82
CA HIS A 66 0.86 1.37 -11.19
C HIS A 66 1.71 0.11 -11.17
N THR A 67 1.30 -0.93 -11.88
CA THR A 67 2.07 -2.17 -11.94
C THR A 67 3.32 -2.00 -12.82
N ALA A 68 4.32 -2.86 -12.64
CA ALA A 68 5.51 -2.86 -13.50
C ALA A 68 5.14 -3.01 -14.98
N ALA A 69 5.80 -2.23 -15.84
CA ALA A 69 5.64 -2.33 -17.29
C ALA A 69 6.14 -3.67 -17.85
N ASP A 70 7.17 -4.24 -17.22
CA ASP A 70 7.77 -5.55 -17.55
C ASP A 70 7.16 -6.72 -16.74
N GLY A 71 6.13 -6.44 -15.93
CA GLY A 71 5.45 -7.42 -15.09
C GLY A 71 4.23 -8.05 -15.77
N TYR A 72 3.61 -9.03 -15.10
CA TYR A 72 2.41 -9.72 -15.58
C TYR A 72 1.26 -8.77 -15.94
N TYR A 73 1.10 -7.67 -15.20
CA TYR A 73 0.04 -6.68 -15.39
C TYR A 73 0.43 -5.52 -16.32
N GLN A 74 1.63 -5.55 -16.91
CA GLN A 74 2.06 -4.70 -18.04
C GLN A 74 1.76 -3.20 -17.89
N GLY A 75 2.05 -2.60 -16.74
CA GLY A 75 1.85 -1.16 -16.56
C GLY A 75 0.42 -0.74 -16.24
N ALA A 76 -0.48 -1.69 -15.98
CA ALA A 76 -1.86 -1.40 -15.59
C ALA A 76 -1.92 -0.52 -14.34
N ARG A 77 -2.91 0.39 -14.32
CA ARG A 77 -3.19 1.28 -13.21
C ARG A 77 -4.45 0.82 -12.48
N TYR A 78 -4.28 0.35 -11.25
CA TYR A 78 -5.37 -0.01 -10.35
C TYR A 78 -5.59 1.09 -9.32
N HIS A 79 -6.83 1.26 -8.87
CA HIS A 79 -7.17 2.21 -7.81
C HIS A 79 -8.46 1.81 -7.10
N GLY A 80 -8.69 2.42 -5.94
CA GLY A 80 -9.92 2.24 -5.20
C GLY A 80 -9.90 2.93 -3.85
N ALA A 81 -10.68 2.42 -2.91
CA ALA A 81 -10.80 2.97 -1.56
C ALA A 81 -10.23 2.02 -0.51
N VAL A 82 -9.86 2.57 0.64
CA VAL A 82 -9.32 1.83 1.78
C VAL A 82 -9.88 2.39 3.09
N GLN A 83 -10.13 1.49 4.04
CA GLN A 83 -10.50 1.85 5.40
C GLN A 83 -9.69 1.00 6.38
N LEU A 84 -9.01 1.67 7.31
CA LEU A 84 -8.07 1.10 8.26
C LEU A 84 -8.41 1.58 9.68
N LEU A 85 -8.15 0.74 10.65
CA LEU A 85 -8.23 1.04 12.07
C LEU A 85 -6.83 1.10 12.65
N VAL A 86 -6.51 2.18 13.35
CA VAL A 86 -5.23 2.41 14.02
C VAL A 86 -5.24 1.65 15.36
N GLU A 87 -4.25 0.80 15.58
CA GLU A 87 -4.05 0.15 16.88
C GLU A 87 -3.58 1.15 17.95
N PRO A 88 -3.81 0.90 19.26
CA PRO A 88 -3.51 1.86 20.33
C PRO A 88 -2.07 2.37 20.37
N THR A 89 -1.11 1.56 19.92
CA THR A 89 0.33 1.94 19.90
C THR A 89 0.67 2.89 18.75
N GLY A 90 -0.24 3.09 17.79
CA GLY A 90 0.01 3.83 16.56
C GLY A 90 1.07 3.20 15.65
N ARG A 91 1.47 1.94 15.90
CA ARG A 91 2.51 1.24 15.11
C ARG A 91 1.94 0.33 14.03
N ARG A 92 0.62 0.22 13.95
CA ARG A 92 -0.08 -0.68 13.04
C ARG A 92 -1.45 -0.13 12.71
N MET A 93 -1.83 -0.25 11.44
CA MET A 93 -3.17 0.05 10.93
C MET A 93 -3.64 -1.16 10.12
N VAL A 94 -4.85 -1.64 10.38
CA VAL A 94 -5.42 -2.83 9.72
C VAL A 94 -6.82 -2.56 9.23
N GLY A 95 -7.17 -3.12 8.08
CA GLY A 95 -8.53 -3.01 7.55
C GLY A 95 -8.67 -3.66 6.19
N LYS A 96 -9.44 -3.03 5.32
CA LYS A 96 -9.76 -3.57 4.01
C LYS A 96 -9.67 -2.52 2.92
N TRP A 97 -9.40 -2.99 1.71
CA TRP A 97 -9.50 -2.21 0.49
C TRP A 97 -10.67 -2.68 -0.35
N VAL A 98 -11.11 -1.80 -1.24
CA VAL A 98 -12.00 -2.09 -2.37
C VAL A 98 -11.38 -1.52 -3.64
N GLY A 99 -11.50 -2.24 -4.74
CA GLY A 99 -10.98 -1.87 -6.06
C GLY A 99 -11.65 -2.73 -7.13
N PHE A 100 -11.05 -2.79 -8.31
CA PHE A 100 -11.61 -3.55 -9.43
C PHE A 100 -10.57 -4.47 -10.07
N GLY A 101 -11.03 -5.61 -10.59
CA GLY A 101 -10.24 -6.56 -11.37
C GLY A 101 -10.27 -6.26 -12.87
N LYS A 102 -9.51 -7.05 -13.65
CA LYS A 102 -9.48 -6.95 -15.12
C LYS A 102 -10.84 -7.21 -15.78
N ASP A 103 -11.72 -7.98 -15.12
CA ASP A 103 -13.03 -8.38 -15.62
C ASP A 103 -14.15 -7.43 -15.09
N PHE A 104 -13.78 -6.22 -14.65
CA PHE A 104 -14.67 -5.20 -14.07
C PHE A 104 -15.47 -5.65 -12.84
N GLU A 105 -15.04 -6.72 -12.19
CA GLU A 105 -15.54 -7.14 -10.89
C GLU A 105 -14.98 -6.27 -9.76
N VAL A 106 -15.81 -5.99 -8.75
CA VAL A 106 -15.36 -5.30 -7.54
C VAL A 106 -14.70 -6.30 -6.61
N ASN A 107 -13.44 -6.04 -6.27
CA ASN A 107 -12.66 -6.87 -5.38
C ASN A 107 -12.43 -6.17 -4.04
N THR A 108 -12.32 -6.97 -2.98
CA THR A 108 -11.94 -6.49 -1.65
C THR A 108 -10.92 -7.44 -1.04
N GLY A 109 -10.06 -6.92 -0.17
CA GLY A 109 -9.06 -7.73 0.51
C GLY A 109 -8.54 -7.06 1.77
N PRO A 110 -7.82 -7.80 2.63
CA PRO A 110 -7.17 -7.23 3.79
C PRO A 110 -6.05 -6.28 3.37
N TRP A 111 -5.85 -5.22 4.16
CA TRP A 111 -4.71 -4.32 4.05
C TRP A 111 -4.16 -4.02 5.45
N GLU A 112 -2.84 -4.11 5.58
CA GLU A 112 -2.07 -3.75 6.77
C GLU A 112 -0.99 -2.70 6.44
N LEU A 113 -0.86 -1.70 7.30
CA LEU A 113 0.31 -0.80 7.36
C LEU A 113 0.99 -1.01 8.71
N ARG A 114 2.26 -1.43 8.72
CA ARG A 114 3.05 -1.66 9.94
C ARG A 114 4.27 -0.74 9.99
N LEU A 115 4.45 0.01 11.06
CA LEU A 115 5.60 0.89 11.26
C LEU A 115 6.87 0.06 11.47
N VAL A 116 7.85 0.22 10.58
CA VAL A 116 9.14 -0.50 10.63
C VAL A 116 10.31 0.38 11.09
N ASP A 117 10.27 1.67 10.78
CA ASP A 117 11.25 2.65 11.25
C ASP A 117 10.57 4.02 11.39
N ARG A 118 10.85 4.74 12.48
CA ARG A 118 10.33 6.10 12.70
C ARG A 118 11.13 7.16 11.95
N SER A 119 12.38 6.86 11.60
CA SER A 119 13.26 7.77 10.90
C SER A 119 12.88 7.92 9.43
N MET A 120 12.95 9.15 8.95
CA MET A 120 12.90 9.51 7.52
C MET A 120 14.25 10.07 7.05
N SER A 121 15.33 9.73 7.76
CA SER A 121 16.69 10.13 7.37
C SER A 121 17.05 9.58 5.98
N LYS A 122 18.00 10.21 5.29
CA LYS A 122 18.53 9.69 4.02
C LYS A 122 19.03 8.24 4.14
N ALA A 123 19.64 7.90 5.27
CA ALA A 123 20.11 6.56 5.56
C ALA A 123 18.95 5.56 5.65
N SER A 124 17.89 5.90 6.40
CA SER A 124 16.67 5.07 6.48
C SER A 124 16.00 4.93 5.11
N LEU A 125 15.86 6.01 4.35
CA LEU A 125 15.28 5.95 3.00
C LEU A 125 16.07 5.01 2.08
N ALA A 126 17.40 5.09 2.09
CA ALA A 126 18.25 4.19 1.31
C ALA A 126 18.12 2.73 1.76
N GLN A 127 18.07 2.47 3.08
CA GLN A 127 17.90 1.14 3.64
C GLN A 127 16.57 0.48 3.22
N TYR A 128 15.50 1.25 3.09
CA TYR A 128 14.17 0.74 2.74
C TYR A 128 13.80 0.89 1.25
N SER A 129 14.66 1.49 0.42
CA SER A 129 14.49 1.55 -1.05
C SER A 129 14.88 0.22 -1.72
N ARG A 130 14.25 -0.86 -1.26
CA ARG A 130 14.45 -2.25 -1.69
C ARG A 130 13.16 -3.06 -1.47
N PRO A 131 12.96 -4.17 -2.19
CA PRO A 131 11.81 -5.03 -1.98
C PRO A 131 11.71 -5.52 -0.53
N PRO A 132 10.51 -5.53 0.08
CA PRO A 132 10.28 -6.17 1.38
C PRO A 132 10.57 -7.69 1.33
N GLN A 133 11.13 -8.23 2.43
CA GLN A 133 11.27 -9.69 2.64
C GLN A 133 9.98 -10.32 3.14
#